data_AF-E3FW91-F1
#
_entry.id   AF-E3FW91-F1
#
_cell.length_a   1.000
_cell.length_b   1.000
_cell.length_c   1.000
_cell.angle_alpha   90.00
_cell.angle_beta   90.00
_cell.angle_gamma   90.00
#
_symmetry.space_group_name_H-M   'P 1'
#
loop_
_entity.id
_entity.type
_entity.pdbx_description
1 polymer ?
#
loop_
_entity_poly.entity_id
_entity_poly.type
_entity_poly.pdbx_seq_one_letter_code
_entity_poly.pdbx_strand_id
1 'polypeptide(L)'
;MSGTRSRATRLRCSWPSRPSIPCIDDAACEEARLWTPEDGRPDRVGQYHAVSGLRIDASKVGDAHVFRRWGYHPPIIMDGEIKEALERTGIVGGRFDEV
;
A
#
# COMPACT_ATOMS: atom_id res chain seq x y z
N MET A 1 2.62 -14.51 -39.72
CA MET A 1 3.02 -15.17 -38.46
C MET A 1 4.10 -14.33 -37.80
N SER A 2 3.74 -13.53 -36.81
CA SER A 2 4.71 -12.81 -35.97
C SER A 2 4.12 -12.75 -34.56
N GLY A 3 4.27 -13.86 -33.84
CA GLY A 3 3.88 -13.96 -32.45
C GLY A 3 4.82 -13.11 -31.61
N THR A 4 4.30 -11.99 -31.10
CA THR A 4 4.94 -11.20 -30.06
C THR A 4 5.12 -12.09 -28.85
N ARG A 5 6.34 -12.60 -28.64
CA ARG A 5 6.68 -13.29 -27.39
C ARG A 5 6.59 -12.24 -26.29
N SER A 6 5.48 -12.26 -25.54
CA SER A 6 5.42 -11.59 -24.24
C SER A 6 6.65 -12.02 -23.47
N ARG A 7 7.54 -11.06 -23.17
CA ARG A 7 8.69 -11.30 -22.31
C ARG A 7 8.11 -11.68 -20.96
N ALA A 8 8.11 -12.97 -20.64
CA ALA A 8 7.77 -13.45 -19.32
C ALA A 8 8.85 -12.94 -18.37
N THR A 9 8.63 -11.77 -17.79
CA THR A 9 9.49 -11.20 -16.77
C THR A 9 9.34 -12.06 -15.53
N ARG A 10 10.38 -12.82 -15.17
CA ARG A 10 10.41 -13.56 -13.92
C ARG A 10 10.38 -12.57 -12.77
N LEU A 11 9.26 -12.53 -12.03
CA LEU A 11 9.18 -11.82 -10.77
C LEU A 11 10.10 -12.53 -9.76
N ARG A 12 11.36 -12.09 -9.64
CA ARG A 12 12.28 -12.53 -8.59
C ARG A 12 11.92 -11.82 -7.31
N CYS A 13 10.97 -12.40 -6.58
CA CYS A 13 10.60 -12.02 -5.24
C CYS A 13 11.63 -12.58 -4.24
N SER A 14 12.85 -12.05 -4.23
CA SER A 14 13.72 -12.19 -3.04
C SER A 14 13.16 -11.22 -2.00
N TRP A 15 12.33 -11.70 -1.08
CA TRP A 15 11.78 -10.90 0.03
C TRP A 15 12.58 -11.18 1.31
N PRO A 16 13.77 -10.57 1.52
CA PRO A 16 14.25 -10.39 2.86
C PRO A 16 13.34 -9.34 3.50
N SER A 17 12.52 -9.74 4.48
CA SER A 17 11.73 -8.86 5.37
C SER A 17 11.12 -7.63 4.67
N ARG A 18 10.01 -7.82 3.95
CA ARG A 18 9.19 -6.81 3.25
C ARG A 18 9.09 -5.49 4.08
N PRO A 19 9.91 -4.45 3.81
CA PRO A 19 9.82 -3.22 4.57
C PRO A 19 8.52 -2.54 4.13
N SER A 20 7.63 -2.30 5.08
CA SER A 20 6.48 -1.45 4.84
C SER A 20 6.95 -0.01 4.59
N ILE A 21 6.31 0.70 3.67
CA ILE A 21 6.72 2.05 3.26
C ILE A 21 5.99 3.11 4.13
N PRO A 22 6.70 4.05 4.79
CA PRO A 22 6.07 5.13 5.55
C PRO A 22 5.58 6.25 4.64
N CYS A 23 4.55 5.97 3.84
CA CYS A 23 4.05 6.88 2.80
C CYS A 23 2.64 7.44 3.07
N ILE A 24 2.09 7.29 4.28
CA ILE A 24 0.83 7.96 4.62
C ILE A 24 1.08 9.46 4.66
N ASP A 25 0.21 10.22 4.02
CA ASP A 25 0.20 11.67 4.09
C ASP A 25 -0.75 12.10 5.22
N ASP A 26 -0.19 12.24 6.42
CA ASP A 26 -0.94 12.57 7.64
C ASP A 26 -1.71 13.90 7.50
N ALA A 27 -1.21 14.85 6.70
CA ALA A 27 -1.81 16.16 6.53
C ALA A 27 -2.96 16.15 5.51
N ALA A 28 -2.92 15.24 4.54
CA ALA A 28 -3.97 15.11 3.53
C ALA A 28 -5.08 14.11 3.93
N CYS A 29 -4.84 13.27 4.94
CA CYS A 29 -5.88 12.39 5.49
C CYS A 29 -6.97 13.20 6.21
N GLU A 30 -8.19 12.66 6.24
CA GLU A 30 -9.27 13.23 7.04
C GLU A 30 -8.97 13.10 8.55
N GLU A 31 -8.43 11.95 8.95
CA GLU A 31 -7.89 11.70 10.27
C GLU A 31 -6.63 10.85 10.16
N ALA A 32 -5.57 11.25 10.85
CA ALA A 32 -4.37 10.45 11.04
C ALA A 32 -3.92 10.60 12.50
N ARG A 33 -4.50 9.79 13.39
CA ARG A 33 -4.22 9.84 14.82
C ARG A 33 -3.19 8.79 15.22
N LEU A 34 -2.13 9.22 15.90
CA LEU A 34 -1.18 8.35 16.55
C LEU A 34 -1.59 8.07 18.00
N TRP A 35 -1.15 6.94 18.53
CA TRP A 35 -1.19 6.68 19.98
C TRP A 35 -0.27 7.67 20.70
N THR A 36 -0.82 8.29 21.74
CA THR A 36 -0.12 9.22 22.63
C THR A 36 0.16 8.55 23.97
N PRO A 37 1.15 9.02 24.76
CA PRO A 37 1.39 8.51 26.12
C PRO A 37 0.15 8.57 27.02
N GLU A 38 -0.71 9.56 26.82
CA GLU A 38 -1.93 9.80 27.59
C GLU A 38 -3.00 8.73 27.34
N ASP A 39 -2.97 8.04 26.20
CA ASP A 39 -3.91 6.97 25.87
C ASP A 39 -3.64 5.66 26.66
N GLY A 40 -2.64 5.64 27.56
CA GLY A 40 -2.37 4.53 28.48
C GLY A 40 -1.78 3.28 27.81
N ARG A 41 -1.28 3.41 26.57
CA ARG A 41 -0.72 2.32 25.76
C ARG A 41 0.73 2.59 25.35
N PRO A 42 1.68 2.50 26.29
CA PRO A 42 3.09 2.80 26.02
C PRO A 42 3.70 1.89 24.95
N ASP A 43 3.18 0.67 24.80
CA ASP A 43 3.58 -0.29 23.76
C ASP A 43 3.26 0.17 22.33
N ARG A 44 2.36 1.15 22.19
CA ARG A 44 1.83 1.60 20.89
C ARG A 44 2.14 3.05 20.57
N VAL A 45 2.70 3.82 21.50
CA VAL A 45 3.02 5.24 21.30
C VAL A 45 3.81 5.43 20.00
N GLY A 46 3.35 6.36 19.16
CA GLY A 46 3.92 6.62 17.84
C GLY A 46 3.46 5.70 16.71
N GLN A 47 2.62 4.69 16.98
CA GLN A 47 1.92 3.92 15.95
C GLN A 47 0.57 4.57 15.61
N TYR A 48 0.04 4.30 14.42
CA TYR A 48 -1.30 4.76 14.07
C TYR A 48 -2.36 4.09 14.94
N HIS A 49 -3.19 4.91 15.56
CA HIS A 49 -4.39 4.52 16.28
C HIS A 49 -5.60 4.46 15.35
N ALA A 50 -5.79 5.49 14.53
CA ALA A 50 -6.88 5.59 13.57
C ALA A 50 -6.43 6.36 12.32
N VAL A 51 -6.86 5.89 11.14
CA VAL A 51 -6.69 6.61 9.87
C VAL A 51 -8.01 6.58 9.11
N SER A 52 -8.52 7.75 8.73
CA SER A 52 -9.70 7.92 7.87
C SER A 52 -9.36 8.83 6.68
N GLY A 53 -10.10 8.66 5.58
CA GLY A 53 -9.83 9.39 4.33
C GLY A 53 -8.39 9.19 3.84
N LEU A 54 -7.90 7.94 3.85
CA LEU A 54 -6.51 7.58 3.58
C LEU A 54 -5.97 8.27 2.32
N ARG A 55 -4.90 9.05 2.48
CA ARG A 55 -4.09 9.62 1.39
C ARG A 55 -2.65 9.14 1.51
N ILE A 56 -2.01 8.96 0.36
CA ILE A 56 -0.61 8.55 0.28
C ILE A 56 0.23 9.62 -0.43
N ASP A 57 1.45 9.82 0.05
CA ASP A 57 2.46 10.61 -0.60
C ASP A 57 3.25 9.73 -1.57
N ALA A 58 2.92 9.82 -2.86
CA ALA A 58 3.54 9.05 -3.93
C ALA A 58 5.05 9.29 -4.04
N SER A 59 5.57 10.45 -3.59
CA SER A 59 7.01 10.74 -3.63
C SER A 59 7.83 9.83 -2.70
N LYS A 60 7.18 9.24 -1.67
CA LYS A 60 7.80 8.32 -0.70
C LYS A 60 7.75 6.85 -1.14
N VAL A 61 7.00 6.53 -2.19
CA VAL A 61 6.78 5.14 -2.66
C VAL A 61 7.94 4.61 -3.50
N GLY A 62 8.65 5.51 -4.20
CA GLY A 62 9.71 5.13 -5.14
C GLY A 62 9.17 4.30 -6.31
N ASP A 63 9.89 3.25 -6.71
CA ASP A 63 9.53 2.39 -7.86
C ASP A 63 8.58 1.22 -7.49
N ALA A 64 7.93 1.29 -6.32
CA ALA A 64 7.12 0.18 -5.82
C ALA A 64 5.69 0.20 -6.39
N HIS A 65 5.39 -0.73 -7.29
CA HIS A 65 4.05 -0.86 -7.89
C HIS A 65 3.02 -1.61 -7.03
N VAL A 66 3.47 -2.40 -6.04
CA VAL A 66 2.62 -3.11 -5.07
C VAL A 66 3.33 -3.16 -3.72
N PHE A 67 2.72 -2.57 -2.69
CA PHE A 67 3.37 -2.44 -1.38
C PHE A 67 2.39 -2.41 -0.21
N ARG A 68 2.95 -2.55 0.99
CA ARG A 68 2.24 -2.33 2.26
C ARG A 68 2.76 -1.05 2.88
N ARG A 69 1.84 -0.25 3.43
CA ARG A 69 2.17 0.96 4.19
C ARG A 69 2.68 0.56 5.58
N TRP A 70 3.54 1.39 6.14
CA TRP A 70 4.04 1.22 7.50
C TRP A 70 3.02 1.73 8.51
N GLY A 71 2.96 1.10 9.68
CA GLY A 71 2.23 1.62 10.84
C GLY A 71 0.70 1.47 10.84
N TYR A 72 0.05 1.19 9.71
CA TYR A 72 -1.41 0.98 9.64
C TYR A 72 -1.79 -0.23 8.78
N HIS A 73 -2.54 -1.17 9.37
CA HIS A 73 -2.92 -2.43 8.73
C HIS A 73 -4.27 -2.28 7.99
N PRO A 74 -4.56 -3.16 7.00
CA PRO A 74 -5.03 -2.90 5.60
C PRO A 74 -5.38 -1.45 5.13
N PRO A 75 -5.49 -1.13 3.81
CA PRO A 75 -5.30 -1.95 2.59
C PRO A 75 -3.86 -2.11 2.07
N ILE A 76 -3.68 -3.03 1.11
CA ILE A 76 -2.52 -3.14 0.20
C ILE A 76 -2.66 -2.07 -0.87
N ILE A 77 -1.58 -1.34 -1.17
CA ILE A 77 -1.56 -0.33 -2.22
C ILE A 77 -0.95 -0.91 -3.48
N MET A 78 -1.53 -0.58 -4.63
CA MET A 78 -1.01 -0.95 -5.94
C MET A 78 -1.32 0.15 -6.96
N ASP A 79 -0.53 0.17 -8.02
CA ASP A 79 -0.75 1.09 -9.12
C ASP A 79 -2.01 0.73 -9.93
N GLY A 80 -2.61 1.75 -10.56
CA GLY A 80 -3.79 1.61 -11.40
C GLY A 80 -3.61 0.60 -12.53
N GLU A 81 -2.42 0.55 -13.16
CA GLU A 81 -2.14 -0.40 -14.24
C GLU A 81 -2.24 -1.87 -13.77
N ILE A 82 -1.83 -2.15 -12.52
CA ILE A 82 -1.92 -3.48 -11.94
C ILE A 82 -3.37 -3.81 -11.62
N LYS A 83 -4.14 -2.87 -11.06
CA LYS A 83 -5.59 -3.03 -10.87
C LYS A 83 -6.28 -3.38 -12.20
N GLU A 84 -6.04 -2.60 -13.25
CA GLU A 84 -6.63 -2.85 -14.58
C GLU A 84 -6.21 -4.20 -15.16
N ALA A 85 -4.97 -4.63 -14.95
CA ALA A 85 -4.52 -5.95 -15.35
C ALA A 85 -5.29 -7.05 -14.59
N LEU A 86 -5.44 -6.92 -13.27
CA LEU A 86 -6.19 -7.87 -12.44
C LEU A 86 -7.67 -7.95 -12.85
N GLU A 87 -8.31 -6.82 -13.08
CA GLU A 87 -9.69 -6.73 -13.56
C GLU A 87 -9.85 -7.42 -14.92
N ARG A 88 -8.94 -7.17 -15.87
CA ARG A 88 -8.95 -7.84 -17.19
C ARG A 88 -8.73 -9.35 -17.11
N THR A 89 -7.97 -9.83 -16.11
CA THR A 89 -7.79 -11.27 -15.89
C THR A 89 -8.98 -11.95 -15.22
N GLY A 90 -10.00 -11.20 -14.79
CA GLY A 90 -11.19 -11.74 -14.14
C GLY A 90 -10.97 -12.07 -12.67
N ILE A 91 -10.23 -11.23 -11.93
CA ILE A 91 -10.09 -11.38 -10.48
C ILE A 91 -11.48 -11.42 -9.80
N VAL A 92 -11.62 -12.29 -8.80
CA VAL A 92 -12.83 -12.42 -7.97
C VAL A 92 -12.52 -12.08 -6.52
N GLY A 93 -13.46 -11.45 -5.81
CA GLY A 93 -13.33 -11.12 -4.39
C GLY A 93 -12.43 -9.93 -4.04
N GLY A 94 -11.86 -9.25 -5.05
CA GLY A 94 -11.12 -8.01 -4.86
C GLY A 94 -12.04 -6.80 -4.76
N ARG A 95 -11.83 -5.93 -3.77
CA ARG A 95 -12.39 -4.58 -3.71
C ARG A 95 -11.26 -3.58 -3.86
N PHE A 96 -11.43 -2.63 -4.77
CA PHE A 96 -10.47 -1.58 -5.04
C PHE A 96 -11.14 -0.25 -4.74
N ASP A 97 -10.58 0.52 -3.82
CA ASP A 97 -10.97 1.90 -3.53
C ASP A 97 -9.75 2.79 -3.81
N GLU A 98 -9.96 3.91 -4.50
CA GLU A 98 -8.88 4.87 -4.81
C GLU A 98 -8.51 5.67 -3.55
N VAL A 99 -7.20 5.98 -3.41
CA VAL A 99 -6.61 6.67 -2.26
C VAL A 99 -5.65 7.77 -2.70
#